data_AF-A0A453RMI9-F1
#
_entry.id   AF-A0A453RMI9-F1
#
_cell.length_a   1.000
_cell.length_b   1.000
_cell.length_c   1.000
_cell.angle_alpha   90.00
_cell.angle_beta   90.00
_cell.angle_gamma   90.00
#
_symmetry.space_group_name_H-M   'P 1'
#
loop_
_entity.id
_entity.type
_entity.pdbx_description
1 polymer ?
#
loop_
_entity_poly.entity_id
_entity_poly.type
_entity_poly.pdbx_seq_one_letter_code
_entity_poly.pdbx_strand_id
1 'polypeptide(L)'
;MHADGAVEAVTHIMSSGTTWRAKENAAAAVLSLASVHTYRRRLGRNPSVVEKLVHLVRTGPTSTKKDALAALLSLAGERENVGKLVEAGVAEAALSAISDEETAAAVLAALAKRGGAEAIVSIDGAVAAPAFGLDWSASCRRTRRSTSSEAEDPIAFLKKN
;
A
#
# COMPACT_ATOMS: atom_id res chain seq x y z
N MET A 1 24.81 -11.32 -3.86
CA MET A 1 23.69 -10.71 -4.61
C MET A 1 23.93 -9.20 -4.66
N HIS A 2 24.19 -8.61 -5.83
CA HIS A 2 24.66 -7.21 -5.98
C HIS A 2 23.54 -6.15 -5.97
N ALA A 3 22.27 -6.53 -5.78
CA ALA A 3 21.13 -5.63 -5.93
C ALA A 3 20.72 -4.88 -4.64
N ASP A 4 21.20 -5.29 -3.46
CA ASP A 4 20.82 -4.65 -2.19
C ASP A 4 21.39 -3.25 -2.04
N GLY A 5 22.66 -3.06 -2.43
CA GLY A 5 23.25 -1.74 -2.49
C GLY A 5 22.53 -0.81 -3.48
N ALA A 6 21.95 -1.35 -4.55
CA ALA A 6 21.19 -0.55 -5.51
C ALA A 6 19.85 -0.09 -4.93
N VAL A 7 19.14 -0.96 -4.19
CA VAL A 7 17.88 -0.59 -3.52
C VAL A 7 18.13 0.46 -2.43
N GLU A 8 19.19 0.30 -1.62
CA GLU A 8 19.58 1.30 -0.62
C GLU A 8 19.94 2.64 -1.25
N ALA A 9 20.71 2.63 -2.34
CA ALA A 9 21.06 3.85 -3.08
C ALA A 9 19.81 4.56 -3.64
N VAL A 10 18.87 3.82 -4.23
CA VAL A 10 17.61 4.41 -4.74
C VAL A 10 16.78 4.98 -3.59
N THR A 11 16.67 4.26 -2.47
CA THR A 11 15.97 4.74 -1.26
C THR A 11 16.62 5.99 -0.70
N HIS A 12 17.95 6.08 -0.74
CA HIS A 12 18.70 7.25 -0.35
C HIS A 12 18.34 8.44 -1.26
N ILE A 13 18.35 8.27 -2.58
CA ILE A 13 18.00 9.33 -3.55
C ILE A 13 16.57 9.82 -3.35
N MET A 14 15.60 8.95 -3.03
CA MET A 14 14.24 9.38 -2.70
C MET A 14 14.17 10.34 -1.51
N SER A 15 15.10 10.22 -0.57
CA SER A 15 15.18 11.07 0.62
C SER A 15 16.06 12.30 0.43
N SER A 16 17.28 12.11 -0.09
CA SER A 16 18.34 13.12 -0.17
C SER A 16 18.49 13.76 -1.54
N GLY A 17 17.68 13.34 -2.53
CA GLY A 17 17.70 13.91 -3.86
C GLY A 17 17.49 15.42 -3.83
N THR A 18 18.42 16.17 -4.44
CA THR A 18 18.40 17.63 -4.48
C THR A 18 17.28 18.21 -5.32
N THR A 19 16.73 17.42 -6.26
CA THR A 19 15.63 17.83 -7.15
C THR A 19 14.45 16.87 -7.05
N TRP A 20 13.23 17.39 -7.25
CA TRP A 20 12.02 16.55 -7.32
C TRP A 20 12.09 15.54 -8.46
N ARG A 21 12.68 15.91 -9.60
CA ARG A 21 12.95 14.98 -10.72
C ARG A 21 13.82 13.79 -10.33
N ALA A 22 14.84 13.98 -9.50
CA ALA A 22 15.67 12.86 -9.05
C ALA A 22 14.87 11.90 -8.16
N LYS A 23 14.00 12.43 -7.29
CA LYS A 23 13.13 11.64 -6.42
C LYS A 23 12.04 10.90 -7.20
N GLU A 24 11.47 11.54 -8.22
CA GLU A 24 10.53 10.95 -9.17
C GLU A 24 11.17 9.79 -9.95
N ASN A 25 12.34 10.01 -10.54
CA ASN A 25 13.09 8.97 -11.23
C ASN A 25 13.44 7.80 -10.29
N ALA A 26 13.76 8.07 -9.03
CA ALA A 26 14.00 7.04 -8.04
C ALA A 26 12.73 6.23 -7.73
N ALA A 27 11.57 6.87 -7.59
CA ALA A 27 10.29 6.19 -7.43
C ALA A 27 9.93 5.34 -8.67
N ALA A 28 10.16 5.86 -9.88
CA ALA A 28 9.98 5.12 -11.13
C ALA A 28 10.93 3.90 -11.26
N ALA A 29 12.16 4.02 -10.74
CA ALA A 29 13.09 2.90 -10.64
C ALA A 29 12.57 1.83 -9.65
N VAL A 30 12.05 2.23 -8.49
CA VAL A 30 11.41 1.30 -7.53
C VAL A 30 10.20 0.60 -8.17
N LEU A 31 9.38 1.32 -8.92
CA LEU A 31 8.26 0.74 -9.67
C LEU A 31 8.75 -0.30 -10.69
N SER A 32 9.80 0.02 -11.43
CA SER A 32 10.42 -0.90 -12.41
C SER A 32 10.97 -2.15 -11.73
N LEU A 33 11.62 -2.01 -10.56
CA LEU A 33 12.08 -3.15 -9.76
C LEU A 33 10.92 -3.98 -9.20
N ALA A 34 9.83 -3.32 -8.80
CA ALA A 34 8.62 -3.97 -8.33
C ALA A 34 7.86 -4.72 -9.43
N SER A 35 8.22 -4.58 -10.71
CA SER A 35 7.69 -5.47 -11.77
C SER A 35 8.09 -6.93 -11.55
N VAL A 36 9.23 -7.17 -10.90
CA VAL A 36 9.75 -8.50 -10.60
C VAL A 36 9.30 -8.93 -9.20
N HIS A 37 8.56 -10.04 -9.11
CA HIS A 37 7.95 -10.52 -7.86
C HIS A 37 8.92 -10.70 -6.68
N THR A 38 10.16 -11.15 -6.94
CA THR A 38 11.17 -11.30 -5.90
C THR A 38 11.58 -9.96 -5.29
N TYR A 39 11.82 -8.94 -6.11
CA TYR A 39 12.13 -7.60 -5.64
C TYR A 39 10.92 -6.91 -5.01
N ARG A 40 9.72 -7.11 -5.55
CA ARG A 40 8.47 -6.56 -4.99
C ARG A 40 8.24 -6.98 -3.54
N ARG A 41 8.42 -8.26 -3.21
CA ARG A 41 8.31 -8.75 -1.81
C ARG A 41 9.41 -8.17 -0.92
N ARG A 42 10.63 -8.01 -1.44
CA ARG A 42 11.76 -7.44 -0.67
C ARG A 42 11.56 -5.97 -0.38
N LEU A 43 11.16 -5.18 -1.38
CA LEU A 43 10.89 -3.75 -1.27
C LEU A 43 9.72 -3.46 -0.34
N GLY A 44 8.60 -4.19 -0.47
CA GLY A 44 7.45 -4.03 0.42
C GLY A 44 7.70 -4.50 1.86
N ARG A 45 8.71 -5.37 2.08
CA ARG A 45 9.15 -5.76 3.42
C ARG A 45 10.09 -4.74 4.06
N ASN A 46 10.69 -3.84 3.28
CA ASN A 46 11.62 -2.84 3.76
C ASN A 46 10.84 -1.57 4.17
N PRO A 47 10.70 -1.28 5.49
CA PRO A 47 9.91 -0.16 5.96
C PRO A 47 10.45 1.18 5.45
N SER A 48 11.78 1.32 5.31
CA SER A 48 12.39 2.56 4.84
C SER A 48 11.95 2.91 3.42
N VAL A 49 11.85 1.92 2.52
CA VAL A 49 11.37 2.17 1.14
C VAL A 49 9.94 2.68 1.16
N VAL A 50 9.07 2.02 1.92
CA VAL A 50 7.65 2.37 2.02
C VAL A 50 7.46 3.75 2.64
N GLU A 51 8.16 4.05 3.74
CA GLU A 51 8.13 5.36 4.40
C GLU A 51 8.58 6.48 3.45
N LYS A 52 9.62 6.27 2.65
CA LYS A 52 10.05 7.27 1.67
C LYS A 52 9.01 7.46 0.57
N LEU A 53 8.39 6.40 0.07
CA LEU A 53 7.27 6.52 -0.88
C LEU A 53 6.10 7.30 -0.28
N VAL A 54 5.70 6.99 0.95
CA VAL A 54 4.64 7.70 1.67
C VAL A 54 4.97 9.18 1.85
N HIS A 55 6.22 9.50 2.19
CA HIS A 55 6.68 10.88 2.30
C HIS A 55 6.56 11.62 0.96
N LEU A 56 6.97 10.99 -0.15
CA LEU A 56 6.84 11.57 -1.49
C LEU A 56 5.37 11.81 -1.87
N VAL A 57 4.45 10.94 -1.50
CA VAL A 57 3.00 11.15 -1.74
C VAL A 57 2.50 12.37 -0.95
N ARG A 58 2.98 12.57 0.27
CA ARG A 58 2.54 13.68 1.14
C ARG A 58 3.13 15.02 0.75
N THR A 59 4.40 15.08 0.35
CA THR A 59 5.13 16.34 0.12
C THR A 59 5.44 16.64 -1.34
N GLY A 60 5.36 15.64 -2.21
CA GLY A 60 5.80 15.74 -3.60
C GLY A 60 4.83 16.53 -4.48
N PRO A 61 5.31 17.07 -5.61
CA PRO A 61 4.43 17.60 -6.66
C PRO A 61 3.62 16.47 -7.31
N THR A 62 2.55 16.82 -8.03
CA THR A 62 1.63 15.87 -8.67
C THR A 62 2.33 14.78 -9.49
N SER A 63 3.36 15.11 -10.27
CA SER A 63 4.14 14.13 -11.04
C SER A 63 4.79 13.06 -10.15
N THR A 64 5.46 13.49 -9.08
CA THR A 64 6.13 12.60 -8.13
C THR A 64 5.13 11.81 -7.29
N LYS A 65 3.99 12.40 -6.93
CA LYS A 65 2.91 11.69 -6.21
C LYS A 65 2.39 10.51 -7.04
N LYS A 66 2.16 10.72 -8.34
CA LYS A 66 1.66 9.69 -9.25
C LYS A 66 2.61 8.49 -9.31
N ASP A 67 3.91 8.73 -9.50
CA ASP A 67 4.89 7.64 -9.57
C ASP A 67 5.07 6.93 -8.22
N ALA A 68 5.04 7.66 -7.11
CA ALA A 68 5.07 7.08 -5.78
C ALA A 68 3.82 6.22 -5.51
N LEU A 69 2.63 6.68 -5.89
CA LEU A 69 1.38 5.92 -5.79
C LEU A 69 1.39 4.67 -6.68
N ALA A 70 1.93 4.76 -7.90
CA ALA A 70 2.06 3.61 -8.80
C ALA A 70 3.02 2.55 -8.23
N ALA A 71 4.13 2.97 -7.61
CA ALA A 71 5.03 2.08 -6.90
C ALA A 71 4.33 1.40 -5.71
N LEU A 72 3.61 2.16 -4.88
CA LEU A 72 2.83 1.65 -3.76
C LEU A 72 1.73 0.67 -4.21
N LEU A 73 1.04 0.95 -5.32
CA LEU A 73 0.04 0.06 -5.92
C LEU A 73 0.67 -1.28 -6.31
N SER A 74 1.85 -1.23 -6.92
CA SER A 74 2.60 -2.43 -7.33
C SER A 74 3.02 -3.24 -6.12
N LEU A 75 3.48 -2.60 -5.04
CA LEU A 75 3.81 -3.28 -3.77
C LEU A 75 2.58 -3.87 -3.09
N ALA A 76 1.45 -3.14 -3.09
CA ALA A 76 0.16 -3.59 -2.58
C ALA A 76 -0.45 -4.73 -3.43
N GLY A 77 0.13 -5.03 -4.59
CA GLY A 77 -0.18 -6.21 -5.38
C GLY A 77 0.09 -7.53 -4.66
N GLU A 78 1.03 -7.54 -3.71
CA GLU A 78 1.39 -8.72 -2.92
C GLU A 78 0.72 -8.67 -1.55
N ARG A 79 -0.07 -9.70 -1.22
CA ARG A 79 -0.79 -9.80 0.05
C ARG A 79 0.14 -9.72 1.27
N GLU A 80 1.31 -10.33 1.18
CA GLU A 80 2.32 -10.31 2.27
C GLU A 80 2.85 -8.91 2.60
N ASN A 81 2.78 -7.97 1.65
CA ASN A 81 3.24 -6.60 1.86
C ASN A 81 2.17 -5.73 2.54
N VAL A 82 0.89 -6.08 2.38
CA VAL A 82 -0.24 -5.21 2.77
C VAL A 82 -0.23 -4.84 4.25
N GLY A 83 0.08 -5.79 5.13
CA GLY A 83 0.18 -5.50 6.57
C GLY A 83 1.19 -4.40 6.86
N LYS A 84 2.40 -4.49 6.27
CA LYS A 84 3.47 -3.50 6.43
C LYS A 84 3.16 -2.16 5.77
N LEU A 85 2.51 -2.18 4.60
CA LEU A 85 2.09 -0.96 3.91
C LEU A 85 1.05 -0.19 4.74
N VAL A 86 0.12 -0.92 5.36
CA VAL A 86 -0.86 -0.36 6.28
C VAL A 86 -0.19 0.25 7.52
N GLU A 87 0.70 -0.49 8.17
CA GLU A 87 1.47 -0.01 9.33
C GLU A 87 2.30 1.25 9.01
N ALA A 88 2.84 1.34 7.80
CA ALA A 88 3.61 2.50 7.33
C ALA A 88 2.73 3.70 6.93
N GLY A 89 1.40 3.63 7.08
CA GLY A 89 0.48 4.75 6.81
C GLY A 89 0.17 4.98 5.33
N VAL A 90 0.32 3.95 4.47
CA VAL A 90 0.01 4.07 3.03
C VAL A 90 -1.47 4.38 2.80
N ALA A 91 -2.37 3.83 3.63
CA ALA A 91 -3.80 4.08 3.53
C ALA A 91 -4.14 5.58 3.74
N GLU A 92 -3.56 6.21 4.77
CA GLU A 92 -3.75 7.64 5.03
C GLU A 92 -3.17 8.50 3.91
N ALA A 93 -1.97 8.16 3.42
CA ALA A 93 -1.32 8.89 2.35
C ALA A 93 -2.13 8.83 1.05
N ALA A 94 -2.65 7.65 0.70
CA ALA A 94 -3.52 7.49 -0.46
C ALA A 94 -4.85 8.26 -0.28
N LEU A 95 -5.47 8.23 0.90
CA LEU A 95 -6.67 9.04 1.18
C LEU A 95 -6.40 10.54 1.01
N SER A 96 -5.24 11.03 1.46
CA SER A 96 -4.88 12.44 1.28
C SER A 96 -4.64 12.85 -0.17
N ALA A 97 -4.35 11.88 -1.05
CA ALA A 97 -4.06 12.11 -2.47
C ALA A 97 -5.25 11.76 -3.40
N ILE A 98 -6.36 11.22 -2.87
CA ILE A 98 -7.49 10.75 -3.68
C ILE A 98 -8.23 11.87 -4.43
N SER A 99 -8.15 13.10 -3.91
CA SER A 99 -8.71 14.29 -4.56
C SER A 99 -7.90 14.73 -5.78
N ASP A 100 -6.62 14.40 -5.82
CA ASP A 100 -5.68 14.82 -6.85
C ASP A 100 -5.41 13.72 -7.90
N GLU A 101 -5.44 12.45 -7.49
CA GLU A 101 -4.95 11.32 -8.29
C GLU A 101 -5.85 10.08 -8.19
N GLU A 102 -6.41 9.64 -9.34
CA GLU A 102 -7.19 8.40 -9.45
C GLU A 102 -6.40 7.15 -9.02
N THR A 103 -5.08 7.19 -9.20
CA THR A 103 -4.16 6.11 -8.79
C THR A 103 -4.26 5.85 -7.28
N ALA A 104 -4.58 6.87 -6.47
CA ALA A 104 -4.72 6.71 -5.03
C ALA A 104 -5.93 5.84 -4.65
N ALA A 105 -7.04 5.97 -5.38
CA ALA A 105 -8.21 5.09 -5.20
C ALA A 105 -7.86 3.63 -5.54
N ALA A 106 -7.04 3.41 -6.57
CA ALA A 106 -6.56 2.07 -6.92
C ALA A 106 -5.68 1.46 -5.82
N VAL A 107 -4.81 2.26 -5.18
CA VAL A 107 -4.01 1.82 -4.02
C VAL A 107 -4.91 1.37 -2.87
N LEU A 108 -5.90 2.18 -2.50
CA LEU A 108 -6.86 1.85 -1.43
C LEU A 108 -7.65 0.58 -1.76
N ALA A 109 -8.13 0.45 -3.00
CA ALA A 109 -8.83 -0.75 -3.46
C ALA A 109 -7.92 -1.98 -3.41
N ALA A 110 -6.64 -1.85 -3.76
CA ALA A 110 -5.66 -2.94 -3.72
C ALA A 110 -5.36 -3.40 -2.28
N LEU A 111 -5.21 -2.45 -1.34
CA LEU A 111 -5.04 -2.74 0.08
C LEU A 111 -6.29 -3.41 0.66
N ALA A 112 -7.49 -2.87 0.39
CA ALA A 112 -8.75 -3.43 0.87
C ALA A 112 -8.99 -4.87 0.39
N LYS A 113 -8.75 -5.15 -0.90
CA LYS A 113 -8.91 -6.50 -1.49
C LYS A 113 -8.02 -7.56 -0.85
N ARG A 114 -6.90 -7.17 -0.24
CA ARG A 114 -5.85 -8.08 0.22
C ARG A 114 -5.63 -8.06 1.74
N GLY A 115 -6.56 -7.48 2.50
CA GLY A 115 -6.58 -7.58 3.97
C GLY A 115 -6.33 -6.26 4.72
N GLY A 116 -6.14 -5.14 4.03
CA GLY A 116 -6.01 -3.81 4.64
C GLY A 116 -7.35 -3.08 4.84
N ALA A 117 -8.48 -3.75 4.63
CA ALA A 117 -9.80 -3.13 4.68
C ALA A 117 -10.13 -2.56 6.08
N GLU A 118 -9.74 -3.27 7.15
CA GLU A 118 -10.00 -2.81 8.53
C GLU A 118 -9.23 -1.53 8.85
N ALA A 119 -7.99 -1.40 8.41
CA ALA A 119 -7.21 -0.19 8.63
C ALA A 119 -7.74 1.01 7.83
N ILE A 120 -8.25 0.79 6.62
CA ILE A 120 -8.89 1.87 5.84
C ILE A 120 -10.17 2.35 6.52
N VAL A 121 -10.96 1.43 7.08
CA VAL A 121 -12.19 1.75 7.83
C VAL A 121 -11.86 2.42 9.17
N SER A 122 -10.77 2.02 9.83
CA SER A 122 -10.32 2.62 11.10
C SER A 122 -9.78 4.05 10.96
N ILE A 123 -9.53 4.54 9.74
CA ILE A 123 -9.25 5.97 9.47
C ILE A 123 -10.56 6.80 9.54
N ASP A 124 -11.65 6.19 10.03
CA ASP A 124 -13.01 6.69 10.25
C ASP A 124 -13.05 8.21 10.52
N GLY A 125 -13.43 8.94 9.47
CA GLY A 125 -13.46 10.40 9.42
C GLY A 125 -13.25 10.99 8.02
N ALA A 126 -12.42 10.37 7.16
CA ALA A 126 -12.14 10.90 5.82
C ALA A 126 -13.01 10.30 4.70
N VAL A 127 -13.63 9.13 4.92
CA VAL A 127 -14.44 8.44 3.89
C VAL A 127 -15.93 8.72 4.07
N ALA A 128 -16.30 9.97 4.31
CA ALA A 128 -17.68 10.44 4.19
C ALA A 128 -17.93 11.00 2.78
N ALA A 129 -17.73 10.16 1.75
CA ALA A 129 -18.16 10.29 0.34
C ALA A 129 -17.70 11.56 -0.45
N PRO A 130 -17.71 11.60 -1.80
CA PRO A 130 -18.08 10.58 -2.80
C PRO A 130 -17.03 10.42 -3.93
N ALA A 131 -16.54 9.21 -4.18
CA ALA A 131 -15.90 8.90 -5.45
C ALA A 131 -16.17 7.44 -5.78
N PHE A 132 -16.86 7.22 -6.90
CA PHE A 132 -17.39 5.94 -7.39
C PHE A 132 -18.62 5.43 -6.64
N GLY A 133 -19.75 5.40 -7.34
CA GLY A 133 -20.98 4.68 -6.97
C GLY A 133 -20.83 3.16 -6.96
N LEU A 134 -19.73 2.66 -6.41
CA LEU A 134 -19.57 1.27 -6.00
C LEU A 134 -19.98 1.22 -4.54
N ASP A 135 -20.94 0.36 -4.21
CA ASP A 135 -21.34 0.02 -2.85
C ASP A 135 -20.16 -0.61 -2.10
N TRP A 136 -19.25 0.26 -1.64
CA TRP A 136 -18.05 -0.08 -0.89
C TRP A 136 -18.41 -0.84 0.40
N SER A 137 -19.54 -0.47 1.00
CA SER A 137 -20.14 -1.13 2.15
C SER A 137 -20.46 -2.61 1.88
N ALA A 138 -20.92 -2.98 0.68
CA ALA A 138 -21.11 -4.38 0.30
C ALA A 138 -19.79 -5.13 0.07
N SER A 139 -18.77 -4.47 -0.47
CA SER A 139 -17.43 -5.08 -0.67
C SER A 139 -16.75 -5.39 0.67
N CYS A 140 -16.74 -4.45 1.61
CA CYS A 140 -16.21 -4.65 2.97
C CYS A 140 -16.99 -5.74 3.73
N ARG A 141 -18.33 -5.81 3.59
CA ARG A 141 -19.14 -6.90 4.16
C ARG A 141 -18.79 -8.27 3.57
N ARG A 142 -18.40 -8.34 2.31
CA ARG A 142 -18.05 -9.60 1.63
C ARG A 142 -16.69 -10.13 2.08
N THR A 143 -15.70 -9.26 2.30
CA THR A 143 -14.39 -9.64 2.85
C THR A 143 -14.47 -10.10 4.31
N ARG A 144 -15.36 -9.48 5.11
CA ARG A 144 -15.62 -9.91 6.50
C ARG A 144 -16.21 -11.32 6.59
N ARG A 145 -16.98 -11.78 5.59
CA ARG A 145 -17.49 -13.16 5.51
C ARG A 145 -16.44 -14.19 5.08
N SER A 146 -15.47 -13.82 4.24
CA SER A 146 -14.42 -14.76 3.82
C SER A 146 -13.41 -15.07 4.92
N THR A 147 -13.12 -14.12 5.82
CA THR A 147 -12.18 -14.34 6.94
C THR A 147 -12.82 -14.98 8.16
N SER A 148 -14.15 -14.99 8.25
CA SER A 148 -14.90 -15.71 9.30
C SER A 148 -15.26 -17.15 8.93
N SER A 149 -14.95 -17.59 7.70
CA SER A 149 -15.18 -18.97 7.25
C SER A 149 -13.94 -19.89 7.39
N GLU A 150 -12.79 -19.38 7.82
CA GLU A 150 -11.55 -20.16 8.01
C GLU A 150 -11.03 -20.14 9.46
N ALA A 151 -11.90 -19.80 10.42
CA ALA A 151 -11.66 -20.02 11.84
C ALA A 151 -12.68 -21.04 12.36
N GLU A 152 -12.57 -22.29 11.91
CA GLU A 152 -13.15 -23.40 12.69
C GLU A 152 -12.27 -23.60 13.93
N ASP A 153 -12.88 -23.33 15.08
CA ASP A 153 -12.34 -23.49 16.42
C ASP A 153 -11.72 -24.88 16.65
N PRO A 154 -10.40 -24.99 16.93
CA PRO A 154 -9.81 -26.27 17.32
C PRO A 154 -10.13 -26.69 18.78
N ILE A 155 -11.08 -26.03 19.46
CA ILE A 155 -11.38 -26.28 20.89
C ILE A 155 -12.77 -26.93 21.11
N ALA A 156 -13.57 -27.16 20.06
CA ALA A 156 -14.89 -27.79 20.23
C ALA A 156 -14.86 -29.34 20.40
N PHE A 157 -13.70 -30.00 20.27
CA PHE A 157 -13.61 -31.48 20.30
C PHE A 157 -13.39 -32.11 21.68
N LEU A 158 -13.36 -31.33 22.78
CA LEU A 158 -13.09 -31.83 24.14
C LEU A 158 -14.21 -31.53 25.16
N LYS A 159 -15.47 -31.61 24.73
CA LYS A 159 -16.59 -31.64 25.68
C LYS A 159 -17.78 -32.45 25.17
N LYS A 160 -17.55 -33.75 24.96
CA LYS A 160 -18.61 -34.75 24.86
C LYS A 160 -18.10 -36.11 25.39
N ASN A 161 -17.94 -36.16 26.71
CA ASN A 161 -18.31 -37.34 27.50
C ASN A 161 -19.73 -37.08 28.01
#